data_AF-A0A2N3LCX0-F1
#
_entry.id   AF-A0A2N3LCX0-F1
#
_cell.length_a   1.000
_cell.length_b   1.000
_cell.length_c   1.000
_cell.angle_alpha   90.00
_cell.angle_beta   90.00
_cell.angle_gamma   90.00
#
_symmetry.space_group_name_H-M   'P 1'
#
loop_
_entity.id
_entity.type
_entity.pdbx_description
1 polymer ?
#
loop_
_entity_poly.entity_id
_entity_poly.type
_entity_poly.pdbx_seq_one_letter_code
_entity_poly.pdbx_strand_id
1 'polypeptide(L)'
;MAPLDIVPGVSGVSKFSSAVRVTHLGENLGALGLRTGVKAGFHQGVTHIDNMVKTAGRESVSRLKSAASKVKDVPVVVQKTSLHAPDVASPNSFKNQIGEALKEHNLTFSHFQELKLKHISELTSDEVRIMKEIRDSVTPITKETVLQKTIPASDIEKYISGDYAEIGGYVAKFDDVGHIKNYGDVVESFRLDYTSWNGTRPFPEDGNVYGKIKFTTNNVDRIEIPYGERFGGTNTDGPPCTQNGFTGSRNGELVPEWQFDNRYFPNNGAELYRVTDGIEKLVAIFDSDLKMFIPVK
;
A
#
# COMPACT_ATOMS: atom_id res chain seq x y z
N MET A 1 -1.46 -1.00 -21.06
CA MET A 1 -1.67 -2.39 -20.63
C MET A 1 -1.64 -2.43 -19.12
N ALA A 2 -2.54 -3.18 -18.49
CA ALA A 2 -2.43 -3.45 -17.06
C ALA A 2 -1.25 -4.40 -16.79
N PRO A 3 -0.43 -4.19 -15.77
CA PRO A 3 0.74 -5.02 -15.47
C PRO A 3 0.49 -6.47 -15.04
N LEU A 4 -0.72 -6.98 -15.29
CA LEU A 4 -1.15 -8.30 -14.86
C LEU A 4 -1.46 -9.26 -16.02
N ASP A 5 -1.39 -8.84 -17.28
CA ASP A 5 -1.82 -9.67 -18.43
C ASP A 5 -1.02 -9.47 -19.74
N ILE A 6 0.24 -9.03 -19.69
CA ILE A 6 1.03 -8.86 -20.92
C ILE A 6 1.60 -10.20 -21.38
N VAL A 7 0.88 -10.84 -22.31
CA VAL A 7 1.47 -11.70 -23.35
C VAL A 7 2.44 -10.83 -24.17
N PRO A 8 3.63 -11.30 -24.56
CA PRO A 8 4.63 -10.47 -25.25
C PRO A 8 4.07 -9.81 -26.53
N GLY A 9 4.17 -8.47 -26.64
CA GLY A 9 4.21 -7.81 -27.96
C GLY A 9 3.13 -6.79 -28.38
N VAL A 10 2.40 -6.09 -27.49
CA VAL A 10 1.45 -5.05 -27.96
C VAL A 10 1.56 -3.70 -27.24
N SER A 11 2.15 -2.71 -27.92
CA SER A 11 2.16 -1.29 -27.54
C SER A 11 0.79 -0.63 -27.75
N GLY A 12 0.28 0.11 -26.74
CA GLY A 12 -0.95 0.92 -26.92
C GLY A 12 -1.38 1.70 -25.69
N VAL A 13 -1.41 3.03 -25.84
CA VAL A 13 -1.82 4.07 -24.87
C VAL A 13 -3.35 4.25 -24.88
N SER A 14 -4.00 4.53 -23.74
CA SER A 14 -5.32 5.19 -23.72
C SER A 14 -5.56 6.03 -22.45
N LYS A 15 -6.46 7.02 -22.60
CA LYS A 15 -6.61 8.30 -21.86
C LYS A 15 -7.29 8.18 -20.49
N PHE A 16 -7.02 9.14 -19.58
CA PHE A 16 -7.71 9.30 -18.30
C PHE A 16 -8.73 10.46 -18.32
N SER A 17 -9.80 10.31 -17.54
CA SER A 17 -10.81 11.36 -17.28
C SER A 17 -10.32 12.29 -16.16
N SER A 18 -10.16 13.57 -16.46
CA SER A 18 -9.88 14.64 -15.50
C SER A 18 -11.19 15.28 -15.03
N ALA A 19 -11.76 14.81 -13.92
CA ALA A 19 -12.88 15.50 -13.29
C ALA A 19 -12.79 15.36 -11.76
N VAL A 20 -12.13 16.33 -11.11
CA VAL A 20 -12.28 16.58 -9.68
C VAL A 20 -13.23 17.76 -9.53
N ARG A 21 -14.42 17.52 -8.97
CA ARG A 21 -15.30 18.60 -8.50
C ARG A 21 -14.75 19.13 -7.18
N VAL A 22 -14.21 20.34 -7.22
CA VAL A 22 -13.88 21.12 -6.03
C VAL A 22 -15.16 21.83 -5.57
N THR A 23 -15.74 21.39 -4.47
CA THR A 23 -16.77 22.16 -3.76
C THR A 23 -16.12 23.12 -2.78
N HIS A 24 -16.26 24.40 -3.07
CA HIS A 24 -15.90 25.54 -2.24
C HIS A 24 -16.67 25.56 -0.92
N LEU A 25 -15.96 25.90 0.16
CA LEU A 25 -16.50 26.57 1.34
C LEU A 25 -15.48 27.64 1.76
N GLY A 26 -15.71 28.88 1.35
CA GLY A 26 -15.27 30.07 2.09
C GLY A 26 -16.16 30.24 3.34
N GLU A 27 -15.88 31.09 4.32
CA GLU A 27 -15.08 32.31 4.35
C GLU A 27 -14.68 32.64 5.80
N ASN A 28 -13.79 33.62 5.90
CA ASN A 28 -13.60 34.60 6.99
C ASN A 28 -12.58 34.29 8.10
N LEU A 29 -11.53 35.11 8.09
CA LEU A 29 -10.95 35.95 9.15
C LEU A 29 -9.51 36.25 8.70
N GLY A 30 -9.19 37.43 8.18
CA GLY A 30 -9.14 38.69 8.93
C GLY A 30 -7.66 39.08 9.05
N ALA A 31 -7.26 40.14 8.33
CA ALA A 31 -5.89 40.63 8.27
C ALA A 31 -5.33 41.01 9.66
N LEU A 32 -4.09 40.62 9.95
CA LEU A 32 -3.24 41.29 10.95
C LEU A 32 -1.76 41.11 10.60
N GLY A 33 -0.97 42.15 10.86
CA GLY A 33 0.31 42.40 10.23
C GLY A 33 1.54 41.73 10.85
N LEU A 34 2.60 41.76 10.03
CA LEU A 34 4.03 41.89 10.35
C LEU A 34 4.60 41.35 11.67
N ARG A 35 5.57 40.45 11.46
CA ARG A 35 6.89 40.33 12.13
C ARG A 35 6.97 39.65 13.52
N THR A 36 8.02 38.82 13.59
CA THR A 36 8.75 38.31 14.77
C THR A 36 8.02 37.34 15.71
N GLY A 37 8.35 36.05 15.63
CA GLY A 37 7.93 35.07 16.64
C GLY A 37 8.05 33.58 16.32
N VAL A 38 8.85 33.14 15.34
CA VAL A 38 8.98 31.70 15.03
C VAL A 38 10.10 31.08 15.88
N LYS A 39 9.79 30.64 17.10
CA LYS A 39 10.56 29.59 17.81
C LYS A 39 9.90 29.00 19.07
N ALA A 40 8.84 29.61 19.62
CA ALA A 40 8.21 29.11 20.86
C ALA A 40 6.99 28.20 20.64
N GLY A 41 6.25 28.32 19.54
CA GLY A 41 4.98 27.59 19.34
C GLY A 41 5.10 26.10 18.98
N PHE A 42 6.23 25.65 18.44
CA PHE A 42 6.39 24.27 17.96
C PHE A 42 6.55 23.25 19.11
N HIS A 43 7.15 23.66 20.23
CA HIS A 43 7.36 22.77 21.38
C HIS A 43 6.09 22.55 22.22
N GLN A 44 5.17 23.51 22.27
CA GLN A 44 3.90 23.36 22.99
C GLN A 44 2.88 22.51 22.23
N GLY A 45 2.84 22.56 20.90
CA GLY A 45 1.91 21.75 20.10
C GLY A 45 2.21 20.25 20.15
N VAL A 46 3.48 19.85 20.05
CA VAL A 46 3.90 18.43 20.05
C VAL A 46 3.77 17.81 21.44
N THR A 47 4.09 18.55 22.50
CA THR A 47 3.94 18.07 23.89
C THR A 47 2.47 17.92 24.31
N HIS A 48 1.56 18.72 23.74
CA HIS A 48 0.13 18.60 24.02
C HIS A 48 -0.47 17.33 23.38
N ILE A 49 -0.08 16.99 22.16
CA ILE A 49 -0.54 15.78 21.46
C ILE A 49 -0.03 14.50 22.13
N ASP A 50 1.25 14.45 22.51
CA ASP A 50 1.82 13.26 23.20
C ASP A 50 1.16 13.04 24.58
N ASN A 51 0.85 14.12 25.30
CA ASN A 51 0.12 14.04 26.56
C ASN A 51 -1.33 13.60 26.37
N MET A 52 -2.01 14.02 25.30
CA MET A 52 -3.37 13.56 24.98
C MET A 52 -3.41 12.08 24.62
N VAL A 53 -2.47 11.59 23.81
CA VAL A 53 -2.38 10.16 23.44
C VAL A 53 -2.08 9.30 24.69
N LYS A 54 -1.17 9.73 25.56
CA LYS A 54 -0.88 9.04 26.83
C LYS A 54 -2.06 9.06 27.79
N THR A 55 -2.83 10.14 27.84
CA THR A 55 -4.00 10.26 28.73
C THR A 55 -5.16 9.39 28.22
N ALA A 56 -5.43 9.41 26.92
CA ALA A 56 -6.44 8.55 26.31
C ALA A 56 -6.11 7.06 26.44
N GLY A 57 -4.82 6.70 26.32
CA GLY A 57 -4.35 5.33 26.57
C GLY A 57 -4.55 4.89 28.03
N ARG A 58 -4.25 5.76 29.00
CA ARG A 58 -4.45 5.47 30.43
C ARG A 58 -5.93 5.35 30.82
N GLU A 59 -6.80 6.19 30.27
CA GLU A 59 -8.24 6.06 30.50
C GLU A 59 -8.82 4.76 29.94
N SER A 60 -8.38 4.34 28.76
CA SER A 60 -8.80 3.08 28.13
C SER A 60 -8.41 1.87 28.99
N VAL A 61 -7.19 1.85 29.53
CA VAL A 61 -6.72 0.78 30.43
C VAL A 61 -7.45 0.80 31.78
N SER A 62 -7.78 1.98 32.32
CA SER A 62 -8.55 2.12 33.57
C SER A 62 -9.99 1.60 33.41
N ARG A 63 -10.63 1.91 32.28
CA ARG A 63 -11.98 1.42 31.94
C ARG A 63 -11.99 -0.10 31.75
N LEU A 64 -10.97 -0.67 31.10
CA LEU A 64 -10.80 -2.12 30.96
C LEU A 64 -10.59 -2.83 32.30
N LYS A 65 -9.76 -2.28 33.20
CA LYS A 65 -9.57 -2.84 34.56
C LYS A 65 -10.85 -2.76 35.40
N SER A 66 -11.60 -1.67 35.27
CA SER A 66 -12.88 -1.49 35.97
C SER A 66 -13.95 -2.47 35.44
N ALA A 67 -13.98 -2.72 34.13
CA ALA A 67 -14.87 -3.71 33.52
C ALA A 67 -14.50 -5.16 33.92
N ALA A 68 -13.21 -5.49 33.98
CA ALA A 68 -12.74 -6.80 34.41
C ALA A 68 -13.04 -7.10 35.89
N SER A 69 -13.11 -6.07 36.75
CA SER A 69 -13.45 -6.25 38.18
C SER A 69 -14.92 -6.58 38.44
N LYS A 70 -15.82 -6.34 37.47
CA LYS A 70 -17.28 -6.52 37.59
C LYS A 70 -17.82 -7.82 36.99
N VAL A 71 -16.98 -8.65 36.37
CA VAL A 71 -17.40 -9.91 35.73
C VAL A 71 -16.68 -11.06 36.44
N LYS A 72 -17.17 -11.46 37.63
CA LYS A 72 -16.62 -12.63 38.32
C LYS A 72 -17.47 -13.91 38.26
N ASP A 73 -18.76 -13.87 37.90
CA ASP A 73 -19.59 -15.09 37.98
C ASP A 73 -20.68 -15.18 36.88
N VAL A 74 -20.29 -15.28 35.60
CA VAL A 74 -21.21 -15.74 34.53
C VAL A 74 -20.41 -16.58 33.51
N PRO A 75 -20.87 -17.79 33.12
CA PRO A 75 -20.20 -18.57 32.09
C PRO A 75 -20.41 -17.89 30.73
N VAL A 76 -19.37 -17.26 30.20
CA VAL A 76 -19.41 -16.56 28.91
C VAL A 76 -19.19 -17.58 27.79
N VAL A 77 -20.22 -17.79 26.96
CA VAL A 77 -20.07 -18.32 25.61
C VAL A 77 -19.25 -17.29 24.82
N VAL A 78 -18.00 -17.62 24.48
CA VAL A 78 -17.12 -16.74 23.71
C VAL A 78 -17.58 -16.75 22.25
N GLN A 79 -18.51 -15.87 21.91
CA GLN A 79 -18.59 -15.38 20.53
C GLN A 79 -17.34 -14.53 20.29
N LYS A 80 -16.45 -15.01 19.42
CA LYS A 80 -15.24 -14.32 19.00
C LYS A 80 -15.63 -13.14 18.11
N THR A 81 -16.11 -12.05 18.72
CA THR A 81 -16.21 -10.76 18.04
C THR A 81 -14.78 -10.27 17.81
N SER A 82 -14.34 -10.33 16.55
CA SER A 82 -13.07 -9.77 16.11
C SER A 82 -13.13 -8.26 16.27
N LEU A 83 -12.66 -7.74 17.40
CA LEU A 83 -12.37 -6.32 17.55
C LEU A 83 -11.29 -5.99 16.52
N HIS A 84 -11.66 -5.23 15.48
CA HIS A 84 -10.73 -4.74 14.47
C HIS A 84 -9.61 -3.97 15.18
N ALA A 85 -8.39 -4.52 15.17
CA ALA A 85 -7.20 -3.74 15.46
C ALA A 85 -7.19 -2.55 14.49
N PRO A 86 -6.82 -1.33 14.93
CA PRO A 86 -6.72 -0.20 14.02
C PRO A 86 -5.77 -0.59 12.88
N ASP A 87 -6.15 -0.26 11.65
CA ASP A 87 -5.37 -0.51 10.44
C ASP A 87 -4.12 0.39 10.43
N VAL A 88 -3.16 0.05 11.30
CA VAL A 88 -1.90 0.77 11.50
C VAL A 88 -0.81 0.04 10.72
N ALA A 89 -0.04 0.80 9.96
CA ALA A 89 1.11 0.28 9.23
C ALA A 89 2.10 -0.44 10.16
N SER A 90 2.77 -1.47 9.64
CA SER A 90 3.79 -2.20 10.38
C SER A 90 4.86 -1.25 10.92
N PRO A 91 5.41 -1.46 12.13
CA PRO A 91 6.57 -0.70 12.60
C PRO A 91 7.77 -0.76 11.63
N ASN A 92 7.86 -1.83 10.85
CA ASN A 92 8.89 -2.03 9.83
C ASN A 92 8.52 -1.45 8.44
N SER A 93 7.35 -0.83 8.30
CA SER A 93 6.95 -0.20 7.04
C SER A 93 7.87 0.97 6.69
N PHE A 94 8.08 1.17 5.40
CA PHE A 94 8.87 2.29 4.90
C PHE A 94 8.25 3.63 5.29
N LYS A 95 6.92 3.72 5.37
CA LYS A 95 6.21 4.92 5.86
C LYS A 95 6.67 5.36 7.26
N ASN A 96 7.03 4.40 8.13
CA ASN A 96 7.53 4.69 9.46
C ASN A 96 9.05 4.96 9.48
N GLN A 97 9.78 4.59 8.43
CA GLN A 97 11.25 4.70 8.34
C GLN A 97 11.72 5.88 7.47
N ILE A 98 10.88 6.36 6.56
CA ILE A 98 11.21 7.41 5.57
C ILE A 98 11.70 8.72 6.22
N GLY A 99 11.34 8.98 7.48
CA GLY A 99 11.73 10.20 8.19
C GLY A 99 13.24 10.45 8.21
N GLU A 100 14.08 9.41 8.31
CA GLU A 100 15.54 9.59 8.27
C GLU A 100 16.04 9.91 6.86
N ALA A 101 15.56 9.17 5.84
CA ALA A 101 15.90 9.44 4.43
C ALA A 101 15.51 10.86 3.99
N LEU A 102 14.36 11.38 4.46
CA LEU A 102 13.94 12.75 4.14
C LEU A 102 14.83 13.81 4.80
N LYS A 103 15.30 13.56 6.02
CA LYS A 103 16.19 14.50 6.74
C LYS A 103 17.53 14.66 6.02
N GLU A 104 18.09 13.59 5.47
CA GLU A 104 19.35 13.63 4.70
C GLU A 104 19.28 14.60 3.51
N HIS A 105 18.10 14.81 2.96
CA HIS A 105 17.85 15.69 1.82
C HIS A 105 17.12 16.99 2.18
N ASN A 106 16.92 17.29 3.47
CA ASN A 106 16.13 18.43 3.94
C ASN A 106 14.71 18.50 3.34
N LEU A 107 14.10 17.35 3.10
CA LEU A 107 12.77 17.20 2.52
C LEU A 107 11.71 17.09 3.63
N THR A 108 10.55 17.72 3.39
CA THR A 108 9.35 17.40 4.17
C THR A 108 8.61 16.24 3.51
N PHE A 109 7.81 15.51 4.28
CA PHE A 109 6.96 14.46 3.70
C PHE A 109 5.99 15.02 2.65
N SER A 110 5.43 16.22 2.86
CA SER A 110 4.56 16.87 1.88
C SER A 110 5.28 17.13 0.56
N HIS A 111 6.50 17.68 0.62
CA HIS A 111 7.27 17.96 -0.59
C HIS A 111 7.70 16.67 -1.31
N PHE A 112 8.04 15.62 -0.56
CA PHE A 112 8.27 14.29 -1.15
C PHE A 112 7.02 13.75 -1.87
N GLN A 113 5.83 13.89 -1.28
CA GLN A 113 4.57 13.46 -1.93
C GLN A 113 4.29 14.22 -3.22
N GLU A 114 4.62 15.52 -3.28
CA GLU A 114 4.56 16.31 -4.52
C GLU A 114 5.51 15.76 -5.58
N LEU A 115 6.77 15.51 -5.23
CA LEU A 115 7.78 14.95 -6.15
C LEU A 115 7.41 13.55 -6.64
N LYS A 116 6.85 12.70 -5.77
CA LYS A 116 6.36 11.36 -6.11
C LYS A 116 5.26 11.38 -7.19
N LEU A 117 4.42 12.41 -7.18
CA LEU A 117 3.27 12.55 -8.10
C LEU A 117 3.57 13.42 -9.33
N LYS A 118 4.64 14.20 -9.29
CA LYS A 118 5.10 15.04 -10.40
C LYS A 118 5.44 14.16 -11.61
N HIS A 119 5.04 14.60 -12.80
CA HIS A 119 5.30 13.80 -14.00
C HIS A 119 6.80 13.66 -14.21
N ILE A 120 7.24 12.46 -14.64
CA ILE A 120 8.67 12.15 -14.74
C ILE A 120 9.43 13.13 -15.63
N SER A 121 8.81 13.73 -16.66
CA SER A 121 9.46 14.73 -17.52
C SER A 121 9.66 16.11 -16.87
N GLU A 122 8.94 16.39 -15.78
CA GLU A 122 8.96 17.69 -15.10
C GLU A 122 9.95 17.71 -13.93
N LEU A 123 10.44 16.53 -13.50
CA LEU A 123 11.45 16.43 -12.46
C LEU A 123 12.79 17.00 -12.94
N THR A 124 13.47 17.78 -12.10
CA THR A 124 14.87 18.17 -12.35
C THR A 124 15.80 16.97 -12.12
N SER A 125 17.05 17.04 -12.62
CA SER A 125 18.02 15.96 -12.38
C SER A 125 18.31 15.75 -10.89
N ASP A 126 18.31 16.81 -10.08
CA ASP A 126 18.48 16.72 -8.64
C ASP A 126 17.26 16.11 -7.95
N GLU A 127 16.04 16.47 -8.36
CA GLU A 127 14.82 15.85 -7.85
C GLU A 127 14.77 14.35 -8.17
N VAL A 128 15.17 13.95 -9.37
CA VAL A 128 15.29 12.52 -9.75
C VAL A 128 16.31 11.80 -8.88
N ARG A 129 17.51 12.38 -8.71
CA ARG A 129 18.57 11.81 -7.87
C ARG A 129 18.09 11.59 -6.44
N ILE A 130 17.48 12.61 -5.83
CA ILE A 130 16.98 12.55 -4.46
C ILE A 130 15.85 11.52 -4.31
N MET A 131 14.88 11.51 -5.24
CA MET A 131 13.80 10.52 -5.22
C MET A 131 14.34 9.10 -5.34
N LYS A 132 15.38 8.89 -6.18
CA LYS A 132 16.05 7.61 -6.33
C LYS A 132 16.78 7.21 -5.04
N GLU A 133 17.54 8.11 -4.42
CA GLU A 133 18.24 7.86 -3.14
C GLU A 133 17.24 7.46 -2.03
N ILE A 134 16.10 8.16 -1.93
CA ILE A 134 15.03 7.80 -0.99
C ILE A 134 14.45 6.42 -1.33
N ARG A 135 14.17 6.12 -2.60
CA ARG A 135 13.63 4.81 -2.99
C ARG A 135 14.63 3.67 -2.77
N ASP A 136 15.91 3.91 -3.01
CA ASP A 136 16.99 2.93 -2.79
C ASP A 136 17.24 2.69 -1.29
N SER A 137 16.85 3.62 -0.41
CA SER A 137 16.91 3.44 1.05
C SER A 137 15.90 2.42 1.60
N VAL A 138 14.86 2.07 0.83
CA VAL A 138 13.89 1.05 1.22
C VAL A 138 14.60 -0.28 1.40
N THR A 139 14.45 -0.94 2.55
CA THR A 139 15.08 -2.24 2.82
C THR A 139 14.79 -3.23 1.67
N PRO A 140 15.82 -3.84 1.06
CA PRO A 140 15.65 -4.78 -0.04
C PRO A 140 14.80 -5.98 0.35
N ILE A 141 14.21 -6.62 -0.66
CA ILE A 141 13.53 -7.91 -0.48
C ILE A 141 14.59 -8.99 -0.22
N THR A 142 14.32 -9.83 0.76
CA THR A 142 15.06 -11.07 1.06
C THR A 142 14.12 -12.28 0.95
N LYS A 143 14.66 -13.49 1.09
CA LYS A 143 13.84 -14.73 1.04
C LYS A 143 12.84 -14.83 2.20
N GLU A 144 13.12 -14.14 3.29
CA GLU A 144 12.29 -14.06 4.50
C GLU A 144 11.24 -12.94 4.40
N THR A 145 11.37 -12.03 3.42
CA THR A 145 10.44 -10.93 3.24
C THR A 145 9.10 -11.45 2.76
N VAL A 146 8.05 -11.17 3.55
CA VAL A 146 6.68 -11.47 3.14
C VAL A 146 6.22 -10.42 2.14
N LEU A 147 5.79 -10.88 0.97
CA LEU A 147 5.26 -10.08 -0.13
C LEU A 147 3.74 -10.18 -0.18
N GLN A 148 3.13 -9.16 -0.78
CA GLN A 148 1.71 -9.08 -1.08
C GLN A 148 1.49 -8.87 -2.57
N LYS A 149 0.61 -9.69 -3.16
CA LYS A 149 -0.02 -9.44 -4.45
C LYS A 149 -1.50 -9.18 -4.27
N THR A 150 -1.96 -8.03 -4.74
CA THR A 150 -3.39 -7.71 -4.86
C THR A 150 -3.88 -8.16 -6.24
N ILE A 151 -4.98 -8.92 -6.29
CA ILE A 151 -5.58 -9.46 -7.53
C ILE A 151 -7.07 -9.09 -7.62
N PRO A 152 -7.62 -8.98 -8.84
CA PRO A 152 -9.07 -8.83 -9.05
C PRO A 152 -9.87 -9.96 -8.41
N ALA A 153 -11.11 -9.68 -8.00
CA ALA A 153 -12.00 -10.71 -7.44
C ALA A 153 -12.22 -11.88 -8.40
N SER A 154 -12.26 -11.62 -9.71
CA SER A 154 -12.41 -12.64 -10.77
C SER A 154 -11.25 -13.63 -10.84
N ASP A 155 -10.07 -13.26 -10.35
CA ASP A 155 -8.88 -14.10 -10.43
C ASP A 155 -8.76 -15.06 -9.23
N ILE A 156 -9.51 -14.82 -8.15
CA ILE A 156 -9.50 -15.69 -6.96
C ILE A 156 -9.85 -17.13 -7.36
N GLU A 157 -10.93 -17.31 -8.12
CA GLU A 157 -11.38 -18.64 -8.54
C GLU A 157 -10.40 -19.31 -9.51
N LYS A 158 -9.66 -18.53 -10.32
CA LYS A 158 -8.63 -19.07 -11.23
C LYS A 158 -7.44 -19.66 -10.46
N TYR A 159 -7.07 -19.08 -9.32
CA TYR A 159 -6.05 -19.68 -8.46
C TYR A 159 -6.58 -20.94 -7.76
N ILE A 160 -7.83 -20.91 -7.30
CA ILE A 160 -8.50 -22.04 -6.63
C ILE A 160 -8.72 -23.23 -7.60
N SER A 161 -9.05 -22.98 -8.86
CA SER A 161 -9.22 -24.01 -9.89
C SER A 161 -7.90 -24.61 -10.38
N GLY A 162 -6.78 -23.93 -10.13
CA GLY A 162 -5.47 -24.29 -10.67
C GLY A 162 -5.19 -23.71 -12.06
N ASP A 163 -6.09 -22.90 -12.63
CA ASP A 163 -5.82 -22.18 -13.89
C ASP A 163 -4.63 -21.22 -13.72
N TYR A 164 -4.50 -20.62 -12.53
CA TYR A 164 -3.35 -19.82 -12.11
C TYR A 164 -2.65 -20.48 -10.91
N ALA A 165 -1.31 -20.44 -10.92
CA ALA A 165 -0.50 -20.94 -9.81
C ALA A 165 0.76 -20.09 -9.55
N GLU A 166 1.18 -19.30 -10.54
CA GLU A 166 2.36 -18.45 -10.47
C GLU A 166 1.99 -16.99 -10.23
N ILE A 167 2.85 -16.27 -9.52
CA ILE A 167 2.70 -14.86 -9.21
C ILE A 167 3.76 -14.09 -10.00
N GLY A 168 3.37 -12.95 -10.58
CA GLY A 168 4.29 -12.06 -11.29
C GLY A 168 3.80 -10.61 -11.32
N GLY A 169 4.46 -9.79 -12.14
CA GLY A 169 4.20 -8.36 -12.22
C GLY A 169 4.47 -7.63 -10.89
N TYR A 170 3.72 -6.56 -10.64
CA TYR A 170 3.95 -5.67 -9.50
C TYR A 170 3.50 -6.27 -8.16
N VAL A 171 4.34 -6.14 -7.14
CA VAL A 171 4.11 -6.62 -5.76
C VAL A 171 4.64 -5.57 -4.77
N ALA A 172 4.24 -5.70 -3.50
CA ALA A 172 4.74 -4.87 -2.41
C ALA A 172 5.16 -5.73 -1.22
N LYS A 173 6.03 -5.21 -0.34
CA LYS A 173 6.30 -5.89 0.95
C LYS A 173 5.06 -5.80 1.82
N PHE A 174 4.68 -6.91 2.44
CA PHE A 174 3.48 -6.97 3.28
C PHE A 174 3.54 -5.99 4.46
N ASP A 175 4.73 -5.72 5.01
CA ASP A 175 4.92 -4.69 6.05
C ASP A 175 4.47 -3.30 5.61
N ASP A 176 4.62 -2.97 4.32
CA ASP A 176 4.28 -1.65 3.78
C ASP A 176 2.78 -1.48 3.49
N VAL A 177 2.03 -2.57 3.32
CA VAL A 177 0.67 -2.52 2.75
C VAL A 177 -0.38 -3.38 3.44
N GLY A 178 0.01 -4.28 4.36
CA GLY A 178 -0.90 -5.26 4.96
C GLY A 178 -2.02 -4.64 5.82
N HIS A 179 -1.88 -3.36 6.21
CA HIS A 179 -2.92 -2.60 6.91
C HIS A 179 -3.99 -2.03 5.96
N ILE A 180 -3.72 -1.93 4.67
CA ILE A 180 -4.63 -1.31 3.69
C ILE A 180 -5.65 -2.36 3.25
N LYS A 181 -6.88 -2.29 3.81
CA LYS A 181 -7.90 -3.33 3.60
C LYS A 181 -9.21 -2.82 3.00
N ASN A 182 -9.57 -1.57 3.29
CA ASN A 182 -10.77 -0.98 2.70
C ASN A 182 -10.60 -0.93 1.19
N TYR A 183 -11.59 -1.41 0.44
CA TYR A 183 -11.47 -1.57 -1.01
C TYR A 183 -11.07 -0.28 -1.73
N GLY A 184 -11.71 0.85 -1.38
CA GLY A 184 -11.36 2.15 -1.97
C GLY A 184 -9.92 2.58 -1.68
N ASP A 185 -9.43 2.35 -0.47
CA ASP A 185 -8.04 2.64 -0.09
C ASP A 185 -7.07 1.73 -0.82
N VAL A 186 -7.37 0.43 -0.97
CA VAL A 186 -6.57 -0.50 -1.78
C VAL A 186 -6.50 -0.03 -3.23
N VAL A 187 -7.64 0.32 -3.84
CA VAL A 187 -7.67 0.79 -5.23
C VAL A 187 -6.85 2.06 -5.40
N GLU A 188 -6.96 3.03 -4.48
CA GLU A 188 -6.20 4.27 -4.56
C GLU A 188 -4.70 4.09 -4.24
N SER A 189 -4.35 3.32 -3.21
CA SER A 189 -2.96 3.12 -2.77
C SER A 189 -2.12 2.35 -3.78
N PHE A 190 -2.73 1.38 -4.48
CA PHE A 190 -2.07 0.60 -5.52
C PHE A 190 -2.36 1.11 -6.93
N ARG A 191 -3.15 2.19 -7.07
CA ARG A 191 -3.58 2.78 -8.35
C ARG A 191 -4.17 1.74 -9.31
N LEU A 192 -5.11 0.96 -8.78
CA LEU A 192 -5.84 -0.09 -9.49
C LEU A 192 -7.07 0.45 -10.23
N ASP A 193 -7.18 1.77 -10.35
CA ASP A 193 -8.24 2.52 -11.05
C ASP A 193 -8.08 2.55 -12.58
N TYR A 194 -7.20 1.71 -13.14
CA TYR A 194 -6.94 1.65 -14.57
C TYR A 194 -7.99 0.86 -15.34
N THR A 195 -8.12 1.19 -16.63
CA THR A 195 -8.92 0.42 -17.59
C THR A 195 -8.00 -0.45 -18.45
N SER A 196 -8.31 -1.74 -18.57
CA SER A 196 -7.59 -2.65 -19.46
C SER A 196 -7.90 -2.36 -20.94
N TRP A 197 -7.12 -2.96 -21.85
CA TRP A 197 -7.21 -2.73 -23.29
C TRP A 197 -8.59 -3.02 -23.89
N ASN A 198 -9.36 -3.91 -23.27
CA ASN A 198 -10.72 -4.28 -23.65
C ASN A 198 -11.80 -3.38 -23.05
N GLY A 199 -11.42 -2.27 -22.39
CA GLY A 199 -12.36 -1.34 -21.75
C GLY A 199 -12.89 -1.79 -20.39
N THR A 200 -12.46 -2.94 -19.86
CA THR A 200 -12.86 -3.41 -18.53
C THR A 200 -12.02 -2.75 -17.44
N ARG A 201 -12.61 -2.52 -16.26
CA ARG A 201 -11.89 -2.08 -15.06
C ARG A 201 -11.79 -3.29 -14.11
N PRO A 202 -10.63 -3.94 -13.95
CA PRO A 202 -10.52 -5.17 -13.15
C PRO A 202 -10.88 -4.99 -11.67
N PHE A 203 -10.76 -3.76 -11.17
CA PHE A 203 -11.21 -3.33 -9.86
C PHE A 203 -12.33 -2.30 -10.04
N PRO A 204 -13.61 -2.71 -10.14
CA PRO A 204 -14.76 -1.83 -10.35
C PRO A 204 -14.83 -0.67 -9.34
N GLU A 205 -15.41 0.46 -9.75
CA GLU A 205 -15.51 1.66 -8.89
C GLU A 205 -16.39 1.44 -7.65
N ASP A 206 -17.46 0.67 -7.82
CA ASP A 206 -18.42 0.22 -6.81
C ASP A 206 -18.08 -1.16 -6.23
N GLY A 207 -16.85 -1.63 -6.46
CA GLY A 207 -16.40 -2.92 -5.94
C GLY A 207 -16.22 -2.91 -4.42
N ASN A 208 -16.27 -4.11 -3.84
CA ASN A 208 -15.98 -4.33 -2.42
C ASN A 208 -15.23 -5.63 -2.15
N VAL A 209 -14.87 -6.37 -3.21
CA VAL A 209 -14.15 -7.65 -3.13
C VAL A 209 -12.85 -7.56 -3.92
N TYR A 210 -11.78 -8.09 -3.34
CA TYR A 210 -10.52 -8.34 -4.04
C TYR A 210 -9.82 -9.57 -3.47
N GLY A 211 -8.84 -10.10 -4.20
CA GLY A 211 -7.96 -11.15 -3.71
C GLY A 211 -6.64 -10.58 -3.21
N LYS A 212 -6.10 -11.19 -2.16
CA LYS A 212 -4.78 -10.87 -1.60
C LYS A 212 -3.98 -12.14 -1.45
N ILE A 213 -2.85 -12.25 -2.14
CA ILE A 213 -1.90 -13.36 -1.97
C ILE A 213 -0.74 -12.87 -1.11
N LYS A 214 -0.50 -13.55 0.01
CA LYS A 214 0.60 -13.30 0.93
C LYS A 214 1.60 -14.45 0.82
N PHE A 215 2.86 -14.15 0.50
CA PHE A 215 3.82 -15.18 0.14
C PHE A 215 5.27 -14.78 0.40
N THR A 216 6.16 -15.77 0.47
CA THR A 216 7.61 -15.58 0.31
C THR A 216 8.06 -16.23 -0.99
N THR A 217 9.27 -15.91 -1.46
CA THR A 217 9.81 -16.45 -2.71
C THR A 217 11.30 -16.69 -2.62
N ASN A 218 11.79 -17.71 -3.31
CA ASN A 218 13.21 -17.93 -3.52
C ASN A 218 13.78 -17.15 -4.72
N ASN A 219 12.92 -16.61 -5.59
CA ASN A 219 13.28 -15.88 -6.82
C ASN A 219 13.51 -14.38 -6.54
N VAL A 220 14.26 -14.06 -5.49
CA VAL A 220 14.52 -12.66 -5.08
C VAL A 220 15.36 -11.91 -6.11
N ASP A 221 16.26 -12.63 -6.81
CA ASP A 221 17.08 -12.14 -7.93
C ASP A 221 16.26 -11.76 -9.18
N ARG A 222 14.97 -12.12 -9.20
CA ARG A 222 14.01 -11.86 -10.27
C ARG A 222 13.08 -10.70 -9.98
N ILE A 223 13.33 -9.99 -8.88
CA ILE A 223 12.54 -8.85 -8.45
C ILE A 223 13.39 -7.60 -8.53
N GLU A 224 12.88 -6.58 -9.22
CA GLU A 224 13.54 -5.29 -9.36
C GLU A 224 12.64 -4.13 -8.90
N ILE A 225 13.26 -2.97 -8.74
CA ILE A 225 12.52 -1.72 -8.60
C ILE A 225 12.14 -1.27 -10.02
N PRO A 226 10.86 -1.00 -10.31
CA PRO A 226 10.38 -0.65 -11.66
C PRO A 226 10.75 0.79 -12.03
N TYR A 227 12.04 1.09 -12.13
CA TYR A 227 12.55 2.38 -12.54
C TYR A 227 12.41 2.57 -14.05
N GLY A 228 11.95 3.74 -14.48
CA GLY A 228 12.06 4.17 -15.87
C GLY A 228 13.43 4.73 -16.21
N GLU A 229 13.61 5.09 -17.48
CA GLU A 229 14.91 5.52 -18.03
C GLU A 229 15.55 6.67 -17.23
N ARG A 230 14.77 7.68 -16.84
CA ARG A 230 15.30 8.81 -16.06
C ARG A 230 15.81 8.41 -14.68
N PHE A 231 15.27 7.35 -14.09
CA PHE A 231 15.71 6.78 -12.82
C PHE A 231 16.78 5.68 -13.00
N GLY A 232 17.26 5.47 -14.22
CA GLY A 232 18.30 4.50 -14.55
C GLY A 232 17.81 3.06 -14.72
N GLY A 233 16.51 2.84 -14.91
CA GLY A 233 15.94 1.53 -15.23
C GLY A 233 15.41 1.43 -16.67
N THR A 234 14.75 0.32 -16.97
CA THR A 234 14.24 0.00 -18.32
C THR A 234 12.71 -0.07 -18.40
N ASN A 235 12.01 0.24 -17.31
CA ASN A 235 10.56 0.14 -17.27
C ASN A 235 9.93 1.24 -18.15
N THR A 236 9.05 0.82 -19.08
CA THR A 236 8.34 1.72 -20.00
C THR A 236 6.82 1.72 -19.77
N ASP A 237 6.35 1.15 -18.66
CA ASP A 237 4.93 1.11 -18.35
C ASP A 237 4.40 2.53 -18.19
N GLY A 238 3.27 2.80 -18.85
CA GLY A 238 2.56 4.07 -18.71
C GLY A 238 1.80 4.15 -17.38
N PRO A 239 1.08 5.27 -17.15
CA PRO A 239 0.23 5.40 -15.96
C PRO A 239 -0.72 4.19 -15.85
N PRO A 240 -0.92 3.64 -14.63
CA PRO A 240 -0.63 4.22 -13.32
C PRO A 240 0.82 4.10 -12.80
N CYS A 241 1.73 3.45 -13.52
CA CYS A 241 3.14 3.38 -13.13
C CYS A 241 3.78 4.76 -13.17
N THR A 242 4.44 5.14 -12.08
CA THR A 242 5.15 6.44 -11.95
C THR A 242 6.57 6.39 -12.48
N GLN A 243 7.11 5.18 -12.69
CA GLN A 243 8.50 4.90 -13.07
C GLN A 243 9.55 5.39 -12.06
N ASN A 244 9.14 5.85 -10.86
CA ASN A 244 10.03 6.27 -9.77
C ASN A 244 10.15 5.21 -8.65
N GLY A 245 9.54 4.04 -8.84
CA GLY A 245 9.55 2.95 -7.87
C GLY A 245 8.56 3.07 -6.72
N PHE A 246 7.67 4.07 -6.72
CA PHE A 246 6.54 4.18 -5.80
C PHE A 246 5.21 4.28 -6.54
N THR A 247 4.14 3.78 -5.94
CA THR A 247 2.81 3.95 -6.53
C THR A 247 2.42 5.43 -6.60
N GLY A 248 1.60 5.77 -7.59
CA GLY A 248 1.02 7.11 -7.76
C GLY A 248 -0.13 7.42 -6.80
N SER A 249 -0.13 6.85 -5.58
CA SER A 249 -1.17 7.01 -4.56
C SER A 249 -1.31 8.46 -4.07
N ARG A 250 -2.54 8.90 -3.81
CA ARG A 250 -2.88 10.27 -3.35
C ARG A 250 -3.54 10.31 -1.97
N ASN A 251 -3.86 9.16 -1.38
CA ASN A 251 -4.48 9.04 -0.06
C ASN A 251 -3.48 9.11 1.12
N GLY A 252 -2.25 9.56 0.88
CA GLY A 252 -1.20 9.65 1.91
C GLY A 252 -0.53 8.31 2.25
N GLU A 253 -0.93 7.20 1.61
CA GLU A 253 -0.16 5.96 1.67
C GLU A 253 1.11 6.04 0.84
N LEU A 254 2.13 5.32 1.30
CA LEU A 254 3.44 5.25 0.67
C LEU A 254 3.77 3.79 0.39
N VAL A 255 3.67 3.41 -0.88
CA VAL A 255 3.86 2.02 -1.32
C VAL A 255 5.07 1.95 -2.25
N PRO A 256 6.21 1.42 -1.77
CA PRO A 256 7.32 1.04 -2.63
C PRO A 256 6.92 -0.11 -3.55
N GLU A 257 7.09 0.08 -4.86
CA GLU A 257 6.78 -0.93 -5.87
C GLU A 257 7.98 -1.82 -6.14
N TRP A 258 7.69 -3.09 -6.36
CA TRP A 258 8.62 -4.11 -6.81
C TRP A 258 7.98 -4.87 -7.96
N GLN A 259 8.76 -5.34 -8.92
CA GLN A 259 8.24 -6.03 -10.09
C GLN A 259 9.04 -7.30 -10.35
N PHE A 260 8.33 -8.42 -10.57
CA PHE A 260 8.94 -9.61 -11.14
C PHE A 260 9.19 -9.44 -12.64
N ASP A 261 10.34 -9.91 -13.13
CA ASP A 261 10.66 -9.98 -14.57
C ASP A 261 9.78 -11.00 -15.33
N ASN A 262 9.22 -11.99 -14.62
CA ASN A 262 8.32 -13.01 -15.15
C ASN A 262 7.30 -13.48 -14.09
N ARG A 263 6.74 -14.67 -14.26
CA ARG A 263 5.86 -15.35 -13.30
C ARG A 263 6.61 -16.52 -12.67
N TYR A 264 6.42 -16.69 -11.37
CA TYR A 264 7.06 -17.73 -10.59
C TYR A 264 6.11 -18.34 -9.57
N PHE A 265 6.26 -19.62 -9.28
CA PHE A 265 5.58 -20.23 -8.14
C PHE A 265 6.04 -19.57 -6.83
N PRO A 266 5.13 -19.26 -5.90
CA PRO A 266 5.51 -18.81 -4.57
C PRO A 266 6.09 -19.98 -3.76
N ASN A 267 6.68 -19.69 -2.60
CA ASN A 267 7.07 -20.73 -1.66
C ASN A 267 5.84 -21.45 -1.09
N ASN A 268 6.04 -22.70 -0.68
CA ASN A 268 5.02 -23.51 -0.03
C ASN A 268 4.38 -22.76 1.16
N GLY A 269 3.06 -22.89 1.30
CA GLY A 269 2.32 -22.21 2.37
C GLY A 269 1.90 -20.77 2.04
N ALA A 270 2.10 -20.29 0.81
CA ALA A 270 1.56 -18.99 0.39
C ALA A 270 0.04 -18.96 0.55
N GLU A 271 -0.49 -17.87 1.08
CA GLU A 271 -1.88 -17.75 1.51
C GLU A 271 -2.67 -16.89 0.51
N LEU A 272 -3.77 -17.42 -0.03
CA LEU A 272 -4.73 -16.65 -0.83
C LEU A 272 -5.94 -16.28 0.04
N TYR A 273 -6.19 -14.98 0.16
CA TYR A 273 -7.34 -14.42 0.86
C TYR A 273 -8.33 -13.82 -0.13
N ARG A 274 -9.62 -14.01 0.15
CA ARG A 274 -10.70 -13.16 -0.35
C ARG A 274 -10.95 -12.07 0.69
N VAL A 275 -10.90 -10.81 0.30
CA VAL A 275 -11.23 -9.68 1.18
C VAL A 275 -12.56 -9.10 0.71
N THR A 276 -13.53 -9.00 1.62
CA THR A 276 -14.86 -8.43 1.35
C THR A 276 -15.15 -7.39 2.42
N ASP A 277 -15.39 -6.14 2.01
CA ASP A 277 -15.64 -5.02 2.93
C ASP A 277 -14.51 -4.88 3.98
N GLY A 278 -13.26 -5.09 3.58
CA GLY A 278 -12.08 -5.06 4.45
C GLY A 278 -11.90 -6.29 5.36
N ILE A 279 -12.81 -7.26 5.31
CA ILE A 279 -12.75 -8.50 6.10
C ILE A 279 -12.02 -9.57 5.29
N GLU A 280 -10.91 -10.05 5.82
CA GLU A 280 -10.07 -11.07 5.18
C GLU A 280 -10.56 -12.48 5.53
N LYS A 281 -10.78 -13.30 4.51
CA LYS A 281 -11.06 -14.73 4.63
C LYS A 281 -10.00 -15.50 3.86
N LEU A 282 -9.23 -16.34 4.56
CA LEU A 282 -8.33 -17.31 3.91
C LEU A 282 -9.18 -18.27 3.09
N VAL A 283 -8.87 -18.45 1.81
CA VAL A 283 -9.63 -19.33 0.90
C VAL A 283 -8.78 -20.44 0.30
N ALA A 284 -7.47 -20.27 0.19
CA ALA A 284 -6.57 -21.34 -0.27
C ALA A 284 -5.14 -21.16 0.24
N ILE A 285 -4.38 -22.26 0.25
CA ILE A 285 -2.94 -22.30 0.58
C ILE A 285 -2.20 -22.98 -0.57
N PHE A 286 -1.11 -22.37 -1.04
CA PHE A 286 -0.27 -22.95 -2.08
C PHE A 286 0.48 -24.18 -1.57
N ASP A 287 0.34 -25.28 -2.31
CA ASP A 287 1.08 -26.51 -2.11
C ASP A 287 2.16 -26.63 -3.21
N SER A 288 3.42 -26.68 -2.82
CA SER A 288 4.54 -26.71 -3.78
C SER A 288 4.70 -28.05 -4.50
N ASP A 289 4.23 -29.16 -3.90
CA ASP A 289 4.32 -30.48 -4.50
C ASP A 289 3.27 -30.64 -5.59
N LEU A 290 2.07 -30.11 -5.34
CA LEU A 290 0.96 -30.08 -6.29
C LEU A 290 1.02 -28.89 -7.26
N LYS A 291 1.84 -27.88 -6.95
CA LYS A 291 1.98 -26.62 -7.70
C LYS A 291 0.65 -25.89 -7.93
N MET A 292 -0.20 -25.84 -6.91
CA MET A 292 -1.50 -25.18 -6.99
C MET A 292 -1.96 -24.68 -5.63
N PHE A 293 -2.92 -23.75 -5.63
CA PHE A 293 -3.57 -23.29 -4.40
C PHE A 293 -4.69 -24.25 -4.01
N ILE A 294 -4.52 -24.91 -2.85
CA ILE A 294 -5.48 -25.87 -2.32
C ILE A 294 -6.51 -25.14 -1.46
N PRO A 295 -7.82 -25.27 -1.74
CA PRO A 295 -8.86 -24.59 -0.96
C PRO A 295 -8.83 -25.00 0.51
N VAL A 296 -8.99 -24.04 1.42
CA VAL A 296 -9.18 -24.32 2.85
C VAL A 296 -10.63 -24.71 3.12
N LYS A 297 -10.84 -25.70 3.98
CA LYS A 297 -12.16 -26.22 4.37
C LYS A 297 -12.86 -25.33 5.39
#